data_AF-A0A936T9Y3-F1
#
_entry.id   AF-A0A936T9Y3-F1
#
_cell.length_a   1.000
_cell.length_b   1.000
_cell.length_c   1.000
_cell.angle_alpha   90.00
_cell.angle_beta   90.00
_cell.angle_gamma   90.00
#
_symmetry.space_group_name_H-M   'P 1'
#
loop_
_entity.id
_entity.type
_entity.pdbx_description
1 polymer ?
#
loop_
_entity_poly.entity_id
_entity_poly.type
_entity_poly.pdbx_seq_one_letter_code
_entity_poly.pdbx_strand_id
1 'polypeptide(L)'
;MKKRKYFLLLSILVFGVLGYFRERFFEHLNIILASVYRGTNEYEIVHQEMPQILAPLMSWSYINLYYSKYAFTLGWTFIFYACSYVSLKLLLTEAGLLLKYLTRAYLLILILAAISMIFGYFINGNLKNDEYTFSRWLLGIGQSPIICLILLASEKLNLKSISHD
;
A
#
# COMPACT_ATOMS: atom_id res chain seq x y z
N MET A 1 -24.90 -16.92 6.96
CA MET A 1 -24.03 -16.43 8.05
C MET A 1 -22.67 -17.13 8.17
N LYS A 2 -22.56 -18.47 8.23
CA LYS A 2 -21.26 -19.16 8.41
C LYS A 2 -20.22 -18.86 7.31
N LYS A 3 -20.62 -18.90 6.02
CA LYS A 3 -19.72 -18.59 4.88
C LYS A 3 -19.12 -17.17 4.93
N ARG A 4 -19.91 -16.15 5.30
CA ARG A 4 -19.45 -14.74 5.42
C ARG A 4 -18.39 -14.57 6.51
N LYS A 5 -18.49 -15.32 7.62
CA LYS A 5 -17.47 -15.32 8.69
C LYS A 5 -16.13 -15.90 8.20
N TYR A 6 -16.15 -16.98 7.43
CA TYR A 6 -14.92 -17.56 6.86
C TYR A 6 -14.26 -16.61 5.86
N PHE A 7 -15.03 -15.97 4.97
CA PHE A 7 -14.49 -14.97 4.05
C PHE A 7 -13.91 -13.77 4.79
N LEU A 8 -14.51 -13.33 5.89
CA LEU A 8 -13.97 -12.22 6.68
C LEU A 8 -12.62 -12.59 7.31
N LEU A 9 -12.53 -13.78 7.92
CA LEU A 9 -11.27 -14.28 8.49
C LEU A 9 -10.20 -14.46 7.39
N LEU A 10 -10.59 -14.97 6.23
CA LEU A 10 -9.70 -15.10 5.08
C LEU A 10 -9.19 -13.72 4.62
N SER A 11 -10.08 -12.73 4.46
CA SER A 11 -9.68 -11.36 4.10
C SER A 11 -8.72 -10.76 5.12
N ILE A 12 -8.97 -10.91 6.42
CA ILE A 12 -8.05 -10.43 7.47
C ILE A 12 -6.69 -11.09 7.36
N LEU A 13 -6.65 -12.42 7.17
CA LEU A 13 -5.40 -13.16 7.02
C LEU A 13 -4.64 -12.74 5.76
N VAL A 14 -5.33 -12.59 4.63
CA VAL A 14 -4.75 -12.09 3.37
C VAL A 14 -4.18 -10.70 3.55
N PHE A 15 -4.89 -9.77 4.20
CA PHE A 15 -4.38 -8.43 4.47
C PHE A 15 -3.18 -8.42 5.41
N GLY A 16 -3.17 -9.28 6.43
CA GLY A 16 -2.03 -9.43 7.33
C GLY A 16 -0.79 -9.94 6.60
N VAL A 17 -0.95 -10.97 5.77
CA VAL A 17 0.13 -11.54 4.95
C VAL A 17 0.65 -10.52 3.94
N LEU A 18 -0.24 -9.81 3.24
CA LEU A 18 0.15 -8.76 2.29
C LEU A 18 0.86 -7.60 2.98
N GLY A 19 0.39 -7.17 4.16
CA GLY A 19 1.04 -6.14 4.95
C GLY A 19 2.46 -6.53 5.36
N TYR A 20 2.63 -7.78 5.83
CA TYR A 20 3.94 -8.32 6.16
C TYR A 20 4.89 -8.34 4.95
N PHE A 21 4.44 -8.88 3.81
CA PHE A 21 5.27 -8.94 2.61
C PHE A 21 5.62 -7.55 2.08
N ARG A 22 4.68 -6.61 2.12
CA ARG A 22 4.92 -5.22 1.70
C ARG A 22 6.01 -4.57 2.56
N GLU A 23 5.92 -4.70 3.88
CA GLU A 23 6.91 -4.11 4.79
C GLU A 23 8.30 -4.70 4.55
N ARG A 24 8.39 -6.05 4.56
CA ARG A 24 9.66 -6.75 4.31
C ARG A 24 10.25 -6.39 2.96
N PHE A 25 9.42 -6.25 1.92
CA PHE A 25 9.88 -5.83 0.59
C PHE A 25 10.55 -4.45 0.65
N PHE A 26 9.92 -3.45 1.28
CA PHE A 26 10.48 -2.10 1.36
C PHE A 26 11.69 -1.99 2.30
N GLU A 27 11.73 -2.76 3.39
CA GLU A 27 12.91 -2.89 4.25
C GLU A 27 14.12 -3.36 3.45
N HIS A 28 14.00 -4.49 2.74
CA HIS A 28 15.11 -5.04 1.96
C HIS A 28 15.49 -4.13 0.80
N LEU A 29 14.52 -3.47 0.14
CA LEU A 29 14.80 -2.49 -0.90
C LEU A 29 15.61 -1.30 -0.36
N ASN A 30 15.32 -0.85 0.87
CA ASN A 30 16.10 0.22 1.51
C ASN A 30 17.53 -0.24 1.85
N ILE A 31 17.71 -1.50 2.28
CA ILE A 31 19.03 -2.08 2.55
C ILE A 31 19.87 -2.16 1.27
N ILE A 32 19.28 -2.66 0.17
CA ILE A 32 19.96 -2.68 -1.14
C ILE A 32 20.37 -1.26 -1.53
N LEU A 33 19.46 -0.29 -1.39
CA LEU A 33 19.75 1.10 -1.73
C LEU A 33 20.89 1.70 -0.88
N ALA A 34 20.94 1.39 0.41
CA ALA A 34 22.03 1.81 1.28
C ALA A 34 23.38 1.18 0.89
N SER A 35 23.37 -0.10 0.50
CA SER A 35 24.58 -0.81 0.06
C SER A 35 25.15 -0.23 -1.22
N VAL A 36 24.31 0.01 -2.24
CA VAL A 36 24.72 0.60 -3.53
C VAL A 36 25.18 2.05 -3.34
N TYR A 37 24.56 2.81 -2.44
CA TYR A 37 24.94 4.21 -2.16
C TYR A 37 26.33 4.33 -1.51
N ARG A 38 26.66 3.43 -0.58
CA ARG A 38 27.92 3.49 0.19
C ARG A 38 29.11 2.89 -0.55
N GLY A 39 28.89 2.23 -1.70
CA GLY A 39 29.96 1.55 -2.44
C GLY A 39 30.58 0.37 -1.69
N THR A 40 30.00 -0.05 -0.56
CA THR A 40 30.45 -1.23 0.18
C THR A 40 29.90 -2.46 -0.50
N ASN A 41 30.73 -3.09 -1.33
CA ASN A 41 30.40 -4.34 -2.00
C ASN A 41 30.33 -5.56 -1.07
N GLU A 42 30.69 -5.48 0.23
CA GLU A 42 31.04 -6.73 0.93
C GLU A 42 30.76 -6.89 2.44
N TYR A 43 30.19 -5.95 3.21
CA TYR A 43 30.23 -6.14 4.69
C TYR A 43 28.97 -5.91 5.56
N GLU A 44 27.80 -5.59 4.99
CA GLU A 44 26.55 -5.56 5.80
C GLU A 44 25.36 -6.31 5.19
N ILE A 45 25.51 -6.84 3.96
CA ILE A 45 24.52 -7.75 3.33
C ILE A 45 24.58 -9.16 3.97
N VAL A 46 25.59 -9.42 4.81
CA VAL A 46 25.96 -10.76 5.33
C VAL A 46 25.07 -11.26 6.48
N HIS A 47 24.19 -10.45 7.08
CA HIS A 47 23.40 -10.89 8.24
C HIS A 47 21.88 -10.79 8.11
N GLN A 48 21.35 -10.46 6.93
CA GLN A 48 19.95 -10.73 6.61
C GLN A 48 19.90 -11.59 5.37
N GLU A 49 19.36 -12.80 5.51
CA GLU A 49 19.04 -13.68 4.38
C GLU A 49 18.17 -12.92 3.39
N MET A 50 18.81 -12.38 2.34
CA MET A 50 18.09 -11.59 1.35
C MET A 50 17.20 -12.54 0.54
N PRO A 51 15.89 -12.23 0.38
CA PRO A 51 15.02 -13.05 -0.44
C PRO A 51 15.57 -13.14 -1.87
N GLN A 52 15.69 -14.35 -2.42
CA GLN A 52 16.21 -14.57 -3.79
C GLN A 52 15.45 -13.76 -4.86
N ILE A 53 14.18 -13.46 -4.61
CA ILE A 53 13.32 -12.64 -5.47
C ILE A 53 13.89 -11.22 -5.69
N LEU A 54 14.66 -10.68 -4.73
CA LEU A 54 15.24 -9.34 -4.79
C LEU A 54 16.67 -9.32 -5.34
N ALA A 55 17.30 -10.49 -5.56
CA ALA A 55 18.65 -10.58 -6.09
C ALA A 55 18.87 -9.82 -7.42
N PRO A 56 17.90 -9.80 -8.37
CA PRO A 56 18.07 -9.03 -9.61
C PRO A 56 18.25 -7.52 -9.39
N LEU A 57 17.67 -6.98 -8.31
CA LEU A 57 17.73 -5.55 -8.01
C LEU A 57 19.13 -5.09 -7.57
N MET A 58 20.01 -6.01 -7.15
CA MET A 58 21.39 -5.67 -6.78
C MET A 58 22.25 -5.26 -7.98
N SER A 59 21.86 -5.64 -9.19
CA SER A 59 22.54 -5.21 -10.42
C SER A 59 22.17 -3.80 -10.88
N TRP A 60 21.17 -3.18 -10.24
CA TRP A 60 20.65 -1.88 -10.67
C TRP A 60 21.46 -0.74 -10.08
N SER A 61 21.59 0.36 -10.84
CA SER A 61 22.22 1.58 -10.35
C SER A 61 21.39 2.21 -9.22
N TYR A 62 22.04 2.99 -8.36
CA TYR A 62 21.38 3.70 -7.25
C TYR A 62 20.15 4.50 -7.73
N ILE A 63 20.29 5.22 -8.85
CA ILE A 63 19.23 6.06 -9.42
C ILE A 63 18.03 5.20 -9.83
N ASN A 64 18.27 4.12 -10.58
CA ASN A 64 17.21 3.22 -11.03
C ASN A 64 16.48 2.58 -9.85
N LEU A 65 17.24 2.14 -8.84
CA LEU A 65 16.69 1.54 -7.64
C LEU A 65 15.89 2.57 -6.81
N TYR A 66 16.39 3.79 -6.69
CA TYR A 66 15.69 4.88 -5.99
C TYR A 66 14.33 5.16 -6.63
N TYR A 67 14.28 5.35 -7.96
CA TYR A 67 13.02 5.63 -8.66
C TYR A 67 12.07 4.42 -8.73
N SER A 68 12.61 3.19 -8.72
CA SER A 68 11.78 1.98 -8.67
C SER A 68 10.87 1.92 -7.44
N LYS A 69 11.23 2.58 -6.32
CA LYS A 69 10.39 2.68 -5.12
C LYS A 69 9.02 3.25 -5.43
N TYR A 70 8.93 4.26 -6.29
CA TYR A 70 7.65 4.87 -6.66
C TYR A 70 6.79 3.87 -7.45
N ALA A 71 7.39 3.14 -8.39
CA ALA A 71 6.70 2.11 -9.16
C ALA A 71 6.20 0.96 -8.25
N PHE A 72 7.05 0.46 -7.35
CA PHE A 72 6.64 -0.55 -6.38
C PHE A 72 5.56 -0.05 -5.42
N THR A 73 5.60 1.24 -5.05
CA THR A 73 4.58 1.85 -4.20
C THR A 73 3.21 1.82 -4.89
N LEU A 74 3.15 2.21 -6.16
CA LEU A 74 1.94 2.10 -6.97
C LEU A 74 1.48 0.65 -7.15
N GLY A 75 2.42 -0.28 -7.38
CA GLY A 75 2.14 -1.71 -7.48
C GLY A 75 1.48 -2.26 -6.21
N TRP A 76 2.05 -1.99 -5.04
CA TRP A 76 1.45 -2.37 -3.76
C TRP A 76 0.11 -1.71 -3.51
N THR A 77 -0.05 -0.43 -3.83
CA THR A 77 -1.34 0.27 -3.72
C THR A 77 -2.41 -0.41 -4.58
N PHE A 78 -2.06 -0.82 -5.79
CA PHE A 78 -2.97 -1.56 -6.68
C PHE A 78 -3.32 -2.95 -6.13
N ILE A 79 -2.35 -3.68 -5.58
CA ILE A 79 -2.59 -4.99 -4.93
C ILE A 79 -3.57 -4.84 -3.77
N PHE A 80 -3.39 -3.84 -2.91
CA PHE A 80 -4.29 -3.56 -1.79
C PHE A 80 -5.68 -3.10 -2.25
N TYR A 81 -5.75 -2.30 -3.31
CA TYR A 81 -7.02 -1.94 -3.95
C TYR A 81 -7.76 -3.18 -4.47
N ALA A 82 -7.08 -4.05 -5.22
CA ALA A 82 -7.67 -5.27 -5.78
C ALA A 82 -8.16 -6.21 -4.68
N CYS A 83 -7.35 -6.41 -3.63
CA CYS A 83 -7.74 -7.23 -2.48
C CYS A 83 -8.93 -6.63 -1.72
N SER A 84 -8.98 -5.30 -1.55
CA SER A 84 -10.11 -4.60 -0.95
C SER A 84 -11.38 -4.72 -1.79
N TYR A 85 -11.26 -4.57 -3.12
CA TYR A 85 -12.34 -4.70 -4.06
C TYR A 85 -12.96 -6.10 -4.03
N VAL A 86 -12.11 -7.14 -4.11
CA VAL A 86 -12.54 -8.55 -4.03
C VAL A 86 -13.16 -8.85 -2.66
N SER A 87 -12.54 -8.38 -1.58
CA SER A 87 -13.06 -8.60 -0.22
C SER A 87 -14.46 -7.99 -0.05
N LEU A 88 -14.68 -6.75 -0.47
CA LEU A 88 -16.00 -6.12 -0.41
C LEU A 88 -17.02 -6.86 -1.28
N LYS A 89 -16.65 -7.25 -2.50
CA LYS A 89 -17.54 -7.99 -3.42
C LYS A 89 -17.95 -9.36 -2.87
N LEU A 90 -17.06 -10.06 -2.16
CA LEU A 90 -17.35 -11.36 -1.56
C LEU A 90 -18.11 -11.26 -0.23
N LEU A 91 -17.88 -10.18 0.54
CA LEU A 91 -18.47 -10.00 1.87
C LEU A 91 -19.85 -9.33 1.83
N LEU A 92 -20.18 -8.56 0.78
CA LEU A 92 -21.39 -7.76 0.69
C LEU A 92 -22.24 -8.21 -0.49
N THR A 93 -23.53 -8.46 -0.24
CA THR A 93 -24.50 -8.85 -1.28
C THR A 93 -24.79 -7.67 -2.22
N GLU A 94 -24.84 -6.44 -1.69
CA GLU A 94 -25.08 -5.20 -2.45
C GLU A 94 -23.85 -4.27 -2.40
N ALA A 95 -22.71 -4.76 -2.88
CA ALA A 95 -21.44 -4.03 -2.80
C ALA A 95 -21.36 -2.79 -3.72
N GLY A 96 -22.30 -2.58 -4.65
CA GLY A 96 -22.14 -1.64 -5.77
C GLY A 96 -21.82 -0.20 -5.36
N LEU A 97 -22.50 0.34 -4.35
CA LEU A 97 -22.27 1.70 -3.87
C LEU A 97 -20.97 1.81 -3.06
N LEU A 98 -20.68 0.83 -2.19
CA LEU A 98 -19.45 0.78 -1.39
C LEU A 98 -18.19 0.59 -2.26
N LEU A 99 -18.29 -0.19 -3.35
CA LEU A 99 -17.21 -0.33 -4.33
C LEU A 99 -16.91 0.99 -5.05
N LYS A 100 -17.94 1.79 -5.39
CA LYS A 100 -17.72 3.13 -5.94
C LYS A 100 -16.98 4.03 -4.96
N TYR A 101 -17.33 3.97 -3.67
CA TYR A 101 -16.61 4.71 -2.63
C TYR A 101 -15.19 4.22 -2.44
N LEU A 102 -14.94 2.91 -2.48
CA LEU A 102 -13.59 2.35 -2.47
C LEU A 102 -12.74 2.95 -3.60
N THR A 103 -13.22 2.85 -4.84
CA THR A 103 -12.48 3.37 -6.01
C THR A 103 -12.24 4.87 -5.90
N ARG A 104 -13.26 5.65 -5.48
CA ARG A 104 -13.10 7.11 -5.27
C ARG A 104 -12.08 7.43 -4.18
N ALA A 105 -12.06 6.70 -3.07
CA ALA A 105 -11.10 6.91 -1.99
C ALA A 105 -9.66 6.64 -2.46
N TYR A 106 -9.44 5.54 -3.18
CA TYR A 106 -8.12 5.23 -3.75
C TYR A 106 -7.67 6.27 -4.77
N LEU A 107 -8.56 6.70 -5.68
CA LEU A 107 -8.25 7.75 -6.65
C LEU A 107 -7.93 9.07 -5.97
N LEU A 108 -8.70 9.46 -4.94
CA LEU A 108 -8.47 10.70 -4.20
C LEU A 108 -7.12 10.67 -3.48
N ILE A 109 -6.76 9.55 -2.85
CA ILE A 109 -5.44 9.34 -2.25
C ILE A 109 -4.33 9.49 -3.29
N LEU A 110 -4.47 8.84 -4.45
CA LEU A 110 -3.48 8.93 -5.53
C LEU A 110 -3.33 10.36 -6.08
N ILE A 111 -4.45 11.05 -6.30
CA ILE A 111 -4.45 12.43 -6.80
C ILE A 111 -3.79 13.36 -5.79
N LEU A 112 -4.16 13.28 -4.51
CA LEU A 112 -3.56 14.11 -3.46
C LEU A 112 -2.06 13.82 -3.28
N ALA A 113 -1.67 12.54 -3.31
CA ALA A 113 -0.27 12.14 -3.24
C ALA A 113 0.54 12.67 -4.44
N ALA A 114 -0.05 12.63 -5.64
CA ALA A 114 0.57 13.15 -6.85
C ALA A 114 0.69 14.68 -6.83
N ILE A 115 -0.37 15.40 -6.46
CA ILE A 115 -0.36 16.87 -6.32
C ILE A 115 0.70 17.29 -5.32
N SER A 116 0.80 16.62 -4.17
CA SER A 116 1.80 16.92 -3.15
C SER A 116 3.23 16.72 -3.68
N MET A 117 3.48 15.65 -4.44
CA MET A 117 4.79 15.41 -5.06
C MET A 117 5.14 16.44 -6.14
N ILE A 118 4.16 16.80 -6.99
CA ILE A 118 4.32 17.82 -8.04
C ILE A 118 4.62 19.17 -7.39
N PHE A 119 3.87 19.54 -6.35
CA PHE A 119 4.11 20.77 -5.59
C PHE A 119 5.53 20.79 -5.01
N GLY A 120 5.95 19.72 -4.32
CA GLY A 120 7.29 19.61 -3.76
C GLY A 120 8.40 19.69 -4.82
N TYR A 121 8.17 19.12 -6.01
CA TYR A 121 9.12 19.16 -7.12
C TYR A 121 9.24 20.54 -7.75
N PHE A 122 8.12 21.17 -8.14
CA PHE A 122 8.13 22.42 -8.91
C PHE A 122 8.30 23.67 -8.06
N ILE A 123 7.77 23.70 -6.84
CA ILE A 123 7.74 24.93 -6.02
C ILE A 123 8.90 24.94 -5.03
N ASN A 124 9.15 23.84 -4.33
CA ASN A 124 10.20 23.77 -3.32
C ASN A 124 11.57 23.35 -3.87
N GLY A 125 11.62 22.89 -5.13
CA GLY A 125 12.85 22.43 -5.80
C GLY A 125 13.51 21.21 -5.14
N ASN A 126 12.85 20.56 -4.18
CA ASN A 126 13.40 19.49 -3.37
C ASN A 126 12.32 18.46 -3.01
N LEU A 127 12.56 17.19 -3.38
CA LEU A 127 11.70 16.03 -3.09
C LEU A 127 11.90 15.44 -1.68
N LYS A 128 12.58 16.16 -0.77
CA LYS A 128 12.96 15.64 0.57
C LYS A 128 12.20 16.31 1.72
N ASN A 129 11.28 17.20 1.40
CA ASN A 129 10.57 18.03 2.38
C ASN A 129 9.25 17.38 2.83
N ASP A 130 8.49 18.12 3.64
CA ASP A 130 7.24 17.68 4.25
C ASP A 130 6.21 17.16 3.24
N GLU A 131 6.21 17.65 1.99
CA GLU A 131 5.31 17.19 0.94
C GLU A 131 5.57 15.73 0.51
N TYR A 132 6.84 15.33 0.43
CA TYR A 132 7.18 13.93 0.18
C TYR A 132 6.71 13.04 1.33
N THR A 133 6.88 13.51 2.57
CA THR A 133 6.41 12.80 3.77
C THR A 133 4.89 12.66 3.76
N PHE A 134 4.16 13.71 3.40
CA PHE A 134 2.70 13.69 3.29
C PHE A 134 2.22 12.73 2.20
N SER A 135 2.81 12.79 1.00
CA SER A 135 2.52 11.87 -0.09
C SER A 135 2.77 10.41 0.30
N ARG A 136 3.89 10.14 0.99
CA ARG A 136 4.23 8.82 1.52
C ARG A 136 3.20 8.33 2.54
N TRP A 137 2.73 9.20 3.43
CA TRP A 137 1.70 8.86 4.41
C TRP A 137 0.37 8.49 3.73
N LEU A 138 -0.07 9.28 2.74
CA LEU A 138 -1.26 9.01 1.95
C LEU A 138 -1.18 7.65 1.23
N LEU A 139 -0.05 7.38 0.56
CA LEU A 139 0.15 6.09 -0.11
C LEU A 139 0.24 4.93 0.90
N GLY A 140 0.79 5.16 2.09
CA GLY A 140 0.75 4.20 3.19
C GLY A 140 -0.67 3.80 3.59
N ILE A 141 -1.62 4.75 3.60
CA ILE A 141 -3.05 4.46 3.80
C ILE A 141 -3.59 3.60 2.64
N GLY A 142 -3.25 3.93 1.39
CA GLY A 142 -3.64 3.14 0.21
C GLY A 142 -3.09 1.71 0.19
N GLN A 143 -1.93 1.49 0.80
CA GLN A 143 -1.27 0.18 0.97
C GLN A 143 -1.67 -0.53 2.28
N SER A 144 -2.84 -0.21 2.80
CA SER A 144 -3.36 -0.77 4.05
C SER A 144 -4.80 -1.25 3.89
N PRO A 145 -5.27 -2.16 4.76
CA PRO A 145 -6.66 -2.59 4.76
C PRO A 145 -7.64 -1.54 5.31
N ILE A 146 -7.16 -0.38 5.78
CA ILE A 146 -7.95 0.58 6.56
C ILE A 146 -9.19 1.05 5.79
N ILE A 147 -9.03 1.40 4.51
CA ILE A 147 -10.14 1.88 3.68
C ILE A 147 -11.24 0.79 3.57
N CYS A 148 -10.83 -0.46 3.35
CA CYS A 148 -11.76 -1.59 3.29
C CYS A 148 -12.47 -1.81 4.63
N LEU A 149 -11.76 -1.73 5.74
CA LEU A 149 -12.31 -1.92 7.09
C LEU A 149 -13.31 -0.82 7.46
N ILE A 150 -13.02 0.44 7.11
CA ILE A 150 -13.94 1.57 7.31
C ILE A 150 -15.24 1.34 6.52
N LEU A 151 -15.14 0.92 5.26
CA LEU A 151 -16.32 0.67 4.42
C LEU A 151 -17.14 -0.52 4.93
N LEU A 152 -16.50 -1.59 5.39
CA LEU A 152 -17.18 -2.72 6.04
C LEU A 152 -17.88 -2.31 7.33
N ALA A 153 -17.25 -1.48 8.16
CA ALA A 153 -17.86 -0.96 9.39
C ALA A 153 -19.05 -0.03 9.08
N SER A 154 -18.93 0.80 8.04
CA SER A 154 -19.98 1.74 7.61
C SER A 154 -21.25 1.02 7.14
N GLU A 155 -21.14 -0.09 6.40
CA GLU A 155 -22.31 -0.91 6.02
C GLU A 155 -23.10 -1.38 7.25
N LYS A 156 -22.38 -1.90 8.25
CA LYS A 156 -23.00 -2.43 9.47
C LYS A 156 -23.67 -1.35 10.31
N LEU A 157 -23.15 -0.11 10.29
CA LEU A 157 -23.76 1.03 10.97
C LEU A 157 -25.04 1.52 10.26
N ASN A 158 -25.01 1.61 8.92
CA ASN A 158 -26.19 2.04 8.15
C ASN A 158 -27.36 1.06 8.26
N LEU A 159 -27.10 -0.26 8.30
CA LEU A 159 -28.15 -1.26 8.51
C LEU A 159 -28.79 -1.17 9.89
N LYS A 160 -28.03 -0.73 10.91
CA LYS A 160 -28.53 -0.62 12.29
C LYS A 160 -29.38 0.65 12.50
N SER A 161 -29.12 1.73 11.77
CA SER A 161 -29.94 2.94 11.90
C SER A 161 -31.34 2.75 11.30
N ILE A 162 -31.45 1.99 10.20
CA ILE A 162 -32.74 1.71 9.53
C ILE A 162 -33.62 0.74 10.34
N SER A 163 -33.03 -0.12 11.18
CA SER A 163 -33.80 -1.07 12.01
C SER A 163 -34.36 -0.49 13.31
N HIS A 164 -34.12 0.79 13.58
CA HIS A 164 -34.59 1.48 14.78
C HIS A 164 -35.63 2.57 14.50
N ASP A 165 -36.07 2.70 13.24
CA ASP A 165 -37.25 3.44 12.81
C ASP A 165 -38.39 2.45 12.47
#